data_AF-A0A7X7XAP8-F1
#
_entry.id   AF-A0A7X7XAP8-F1
#
_cell.length_a   1.000
_cell.length_b   1.000
_cell.length_c   1.000
_cell.angle_alpha   90.00
_cell.angle_beta   90.00
_cell.angle_gamma   90.00
#
_symmetry.space_group_name_H-M   'P 1'
#
loop_
_entity.id
_entity.type
_entity.pdbx_description
1 polymer ?
#
loop_
_entity_poly.entity_id
_entity_poly.type
_entity_poly.pdbx_seq_one_letter_code
_entity_poly.pdbx_strand_id
1 'polypeptide(L)' 'LQLLCYCLLLEEKGYKVPYGILRYREKKFKIRWNKRTKRYLTKIAKEAIEILSQDEPPLPLAESGGRCYKCPYRSVCKP' A
#
# COMPACT_ATOMS: atom_id res chain seq x y z
N LEU A 1 -2.51 2.87 1.52
CA LEU A 1 -2.27 2.39 0.15
C LEU A 1 -3.56 2.02 -0.57
N GLN A 2 -4.36 1.08 -0.04
CA GLN A 2 -5.64 0.65 -0.64
C GLN A 2 -6.53 1.80 -1.15
N LEU A 3 -6.79 2.83 -0.33
CA LEU A 3 -7.59 3.97 -0.75
C LEU A 3 -7.04 4.69 -1.99
N LEU A 4 -5.72 4.82 -2.11
CA LEU A 4 -5.08 5.43 -3.27
C LEU A 4 -5.26 4.56 -4.53
N CYS A 5 -5.27 3.22 -4.39
CA CYS A 5 -5.59 2.32 -5.49
C CYS A 5 -7.03 2.56 -6.00
N TYR A 6 -8.00 2.74 -5.10
CA TYR A 6 -9.36 3.08 -5.52
C TYR A 6 -9.44 4.43 -6.23
N CYS A 7 -8.69 5.44 -5.77
CA CYS A 7 -8.61 6.73 -6.48
C CYS A 7 -8.04 6.58 -7.89
N LEU A 8 -7.00 5.75 -8.05
CA LEU A 8 -6.40 5.44 -9.36
C LEU A 8 -7.42 4.73 -10.27
N LEU A 9 -8.06 3.65 -9.79
CA LEU A 9 -9.01 2.87 -10.57
C LEU A 9 -10.18 3.71 -11.08
N LEU A 10 -10.70 4.62 -10.25
CA LEU A 10 -11.76 5.55 -10.66
C LEU A 10 -11.25 6.56 -11.70
N GLU A 11 -10.05 7.11 -11.50
CA GLU A 11 -9.45 8.03 -12.47
C GLU A 11 -9.21 7.36 -13.83
N GLU A 12 -8.76 6.10 -13.86
CA GLU A 12 -8.59 5.32 -15.09
C GLU A 12 -9.92 5.03 -15.81
N LYS A 13 -11.05 5.04 -15.08
CA LYS A 13 -12.40 4.97 -15.66
C LYS A 13 -12.94 6.34 -16.10
N GLY A 14 -12.13 7.39 -16.05
CA GLY A 14 -12.49 8.74 -16.50
C GLY A 14 -13.13 9.63 -15.44
N TYR A 15 -13.24 9.17 -14.19
CA TYR A 15 -13.80 10.00 -13.11
C TYR A 15 -12.80 11.05 -12.63
N LYS A 16 -13.29 12.26 -12.35
CA LYS A 16 -12.49 13.29 -11.67
C LYS A 16 -12.44 13.01 -10.17
N VAL A 17 -11.29 12.51 -9.68
CA VAL A 17 -11.11 12.15 -8.26
C VAL A 17 -10.23 13.17 -7.54
N PRO A 18 -10.77 14.05 -6.67
CA PRO A 18 -9.94 15.03 -5.94
C PRO A 18 -9.34 14.47 -4.64
N TYR A 19 -9.99 13.49 -4.01
CA TYR A 19 -9.56 12.86 -2.75
C TYR A 19 -10.35 11.58 -2.48
N GLY A 20 -9.79 10.73 -1.63
CA GLY A 20 -10.49 9.61 -0.99
C GLY A 20 -10.82 9.92 0.47
N ILE A 21 -11.77 9.18 1.04
CA ILE A 21 -12.15 9.27 2.45
C ILE A 21 -11.86 7.93 3.12
N LEU A 22 -11.07 7.96 4.21
CA LEU A 22 -10.88 6.81 5.10
C LEU A 22 -11.65 7.07 6.39
N ARG A 23 -12.71 6.28 6.63
CA ARG A 23 -13.58 6.44 7.81
C ARG A 23 -13.43 5.23 8.74
N TYR A 24 -13.02 5.51 9.96
CA TYR A 24 -13.13 4.62 11.11
C TYR A 24 -14.31 5.05 11.97
N ARG A 25 -14.69 4.24 12.96
CA ARG A 25 -15.90 4.43 13.79
C ARG A 25 -16.08 5.88 14.27
N GLU A 26 -15.00 6.49 14.77
CA GLU A 26 -15.02 7.84 15.33
C GLU A 26 -14.14 8.84 14.58
N LYS A 27 -13.39 8.40 13.57
CA LYS A 27 -12.39 9.25 12.88
C LYS A 27 -12.58 9.22 11.37
N LYS A 28 -12.46 10.38 10.75
CA LYS A 28 -12.55 10.54 9.29
C LYS A 28 -11.31 11.25 8.79
N PHE A 29 -10.64 10.65 7.81
CA PHE A 29 -9.46 11.20 7.18
C PHE A 29 -9.74 11.48 5.70
N LYS A 30 -9.38 12.67 5.25
CA LYS A 30 -9.46 13.08 3.85
C LYS A 30 -8.07 13.01 3.24
N ILE A 31 -7.88 12.08 2.30
CA ILE A 31 -6.59 11.85 1.67
C ILE A 31 -6.65 12.38 0.24
N ARG A 32 -5.86 13.42 -0.05
CA ARG A 32 -5.88 14.06 -1.38
C ARG A 32 -5.34 13.12 -2.46
N TRP A 33 -5.98 13.12 -3.62
CA TRP A 33 -5.48 12.48 -4.83
C TRP A 33 -4.81 13.53 -5.70
N ASN A 34 -3.48 13.58 -5.68
CA ASN A 34 -2.69 14.56 -6.41
C ASN A 34 -1.38 13.94 -6.93
N LYS A 35 -0.54 14.73 -7.60
CA LYS A 35 0.73 14.26 -8.18
C LYS A 35 1.65 13.58 -7.14
N ARG A 36 1.64 14.04 -5.87
CA ARG A 36 2.46 13.44 -4.81
C ARG A 36 1.96 12.05 -4.43
N THR A 37 0.66 11.89 -4.18
CA THR A 37 0.10 10.58 -3.82
C THR A 37 0.12 9.59 -4.98
N LYS A 38 -0.02 10.08 -6.22
CA LYS A 38 0.18 9.28 -7.44
C LYS A 38 1.59 8.70 -7.51
N ARG A 39 2.62 9.57 -7.42
CA ARG A 39 4.03 9.12 -7.40
C ARG A 39 4.31 8.15 -6.27
N TYR A 40 3.76 8.41 -5.09
CA TYR A 40 3.91 7.51 -3.95
C TYR A 40 3.31 6.12 -4.24
N LEU A 41 2.08 6.06 -4.77
CA LEU A 41 1.45 4.80 -5.14
C LEU A 41 2.24 4.07 -6.23
N THR A 42 2.64 4.77 -7.29
CA THR A 42 3.43 4.18 -8.38
C THR A 42 4.78 3.65 -7.89
N LYS A 43 5.46 4.36 -6.98
CA LYS A 43 6.71 3.89 -6.38
C LYS A 43 6.50 2.55 -5.67
N ILE A 44 5.52 2.47 -4.78
CA ILE A 44 5.22 1.23 -4.04
C ILE A 44 4.79 0.09 -4.98
N ALA A 45 3.99 0.39 -6.00
CA ALA A 45 3.58 -0.63 -6.98
C ALA A 45 4.77 -1.19 -7.76
N LYS A 46 5.72 -0.34 -8.16
CA LYS A 46 6.95 -0.77 -8.83
C LYS A 46 7.81 -1.67 -7.93
N GLU A 47 8.03 -1.25 -6.68
CA GLU A 47 8.77 -2.05 -5.69
C GLU A 47 8.11 -3.42 -5.47
N ALA A 48 6.77 -3.46 -5.39
CA ALA A 48 6.05 -4.72 -5.24
C ALA A 48 6.17 -5.64 -6.46
N ILE A 49 6.08 -5.09 -7.68
CA ILE A 49 6.26 -5.85 -8.93
C ILE A 49 7.69 -6.39 -9.05
N GLU A 50 8.69 -5.59 -8.67
CA GLU A 50 10.10 -5.99 -8.69
C GLU A 50 10.36 -7.15 -7.72
N ILE A 51 9.85 -7.07 -6.49
CA ILE A 51 9.95 -8.18 -5.52
C ILE A 51 9.22 -9.42 -6.04
N LEU A 52 8.03 -9.28 -6.60
CA LEU A 52 7.26 -10.41 -7.16
C LEU A 52 7.96 -11.08 -8.35
N SER A 53 8.85 -10.38 -9.04
CA SER A 53 9.63 -10.95 -10.15
C SER A 53 10.80 -11.81 -9.70
N GLN A 54 11.13 -11.77 -8.41
CA GLN A 54 12.15 -12.61 -7.78
C GLN A 54 11.50 -13.94 -7.36
N ASP A 55 12.24 -15.05 -7.46
CA ASP A 55 11.79 -16.37 -7.01
C ASP A 55 11.99 -16.57 -5.49
N GLU A 56 12.24 -15.48 -4.76
CA GLU A 56 12.47 -15.46 -3.33
C GLU A 56 11.56 -14.43 -2.66
N PRO A 57 11.07 -14.69 -1.43
CA PRO A 57 10.30 -13.72 -0.67
C PRO A 57 11.15 -12.51 -0.29
N PRO A 58 10.53 -11.32 -0.08
CA PRO A 58 11.28 -10.15 0.38
C PRO A 58 11.90 -10.38 1.75
N LEU A 59 13.01 -9.69 1.99
CA LEU A 59 13.66 -9.67 3.30
C LEU A 59 12.68 -9.24 4.42
N PRO A 60 12.83 -9.80 5.62
CA PRO A 60 12.03 -9.40 6.77
C PRO A 60 12.15 -7.90 7.06
N LEU A 61 11.08 -7.33 7.64
CA LEU A 61 11.09 -5.93 8.03
C LEU A 61 12.16 -5.69 9.11
N ALA A 62 13.09 -4.78 8.82
CA ALA A 62 14.19 -4.42 9.73
C ALA A 62 13.69 -3.94 11.11
N GLU A 63 12.56 -3.25 11.15
CA GLU A 63 11.83 -3.00 12.39
C GLU A 63 10.88 -4.18 12.65
N SER A 64 11.34 -5.11 13.49
CA SER A 64 10.62 -6.28 14.00
C SER A 64 9.48 -5.89 14.98
N GLY A 65 8.68 -4.90 14.61
CA GLY A 65 7.50 -4.47 15.34
C GLY A 65 6.34 -5.48 15.22
N GLY A 66 5.15 -5.05 15.64
CA GLY A 66 3.95 -5.89 15.69
C GLY A 66 3.53 -6.57 14.36
N ARG A 67 4.08 -6.15 13.22
CA ARG A 67 3.84 -6.77 11.91
C ARG A 67 4.47 -8.16 11.81
N CYS A 68 5.75 -8.33 12.14
CA CYS A 68 6.40 -9.65 12.13
C CYS A 68 5.78 -10.57 13.17
N TYR A 69 5.45 -10.03 14.36
CA TYR A 69 4.80 -10.80 15.44
C TYR A 69 3.44 -11.38 15.02
N LYS A 70 2.62 -10.60 14.29
CA LYS A 70 1.28 -11.01 13.82
C LYS A 70 1.28 -11.64 12.42
N CYS A 71 2.45 -11.83 11.80
CA CYS A 71 2.55 -12.38 10.45
C CYS A 71 2.23 -13.90 10.48
N PRO A 72 1.33 -14.40 9.64
CA PRO A 72 1.02 -15.84 9.60
C PRO A 72 2.21 -16.69 9.13
N TYR A 73 3.15 -16.12 8.38
CA TYR A 73 4.36 -16.81 7.90
C TYR A 73 5.54 -16.74 8.87
N ARG A 74 5.35 -16.20 10.08
CA ARG A 74 6.42 -15.97 11.05
C ARG A 74 7.25 -17.22 11.38
N SER A 75 6.63 -18.39 11.44
CA SER A 75 7.31 -19.65 11.80
C SER A 75 8.28 -20.16 10.73
N VAL A 76 8.13 -19.73 9.47
CA VAL A 76 8.94 -20.19 8.32
C VAL A 76 9.78 -19.07 7.70
N CYS A 77 9.56 -17.82 8.12
CA CYS A 77 10.32 -16.67 7.65
C CYS A 77 11.73 -16.68 8.26
N LYS A 78 12.75 -16.86 7.41
CA LYS A 78 14.15 -16.84 7.82
C LYS A 78 14.62 -15.38 7.90
N PRO A 79 15.17 -14.93 9.05
CA PRO A 79 15.79 -13.62 9.22
C PRO A 79 16.92 -13.35 8.23
#